data_AF-A0A2T4DD76-F1
#
_entry.id   AF-A0A2T4DD76-F1
#
_cell.length_a   1.000
_cell.length_b   1.000
_cell.length_c   1.000
_cell.angle_alpha   90.00
_cell.angle_beta   90.00
_cell.angle_gamma   90.00
#
_symmetry.space_group_name_H-M   'P 1'
#
loop_
_entity.id
_entity.type
_entity.pdbx_description
1 polymer ?
#
loop_
_entity_poly.entity_id
_entity_poly.type
_entity_poly.pdbx_seq_one_letter_code
_entity_poly.pdbx_strand_id
1 'polypeptide(L)'
;MNETLEIENLLLQHGNLPDRLLTEAKTLTNAELRKTAEWQLTAYEVIRLHGRQKLLQEIRQVEHQLFSMSKYQLFQHRIMSIFKFKR
;
A
#
# COMPACT_ATOMS: atom_id res chain seq x y z
N MET A 1 21.20 11.33 -16.14
CA MET A 1 20.67 10.30 -15.21
C MET A 1 19.79 11.05 -14.22
N ASN A 2 18.58 10.57 -13.93
CA ASN A 2 17.56 11.34 -13.19
C ASN A 2 17.61 10.93 -11.70
N GLU A 3 18.01 11.84 -10.81
CA GLU A 3 18.19 11.57 -9.38
C GLU A 3 16.90 11.03 -8.72
N THR A 4 15.74 11.51 -9.15
CA THR A 4 14.44 11.02 -8.67
C THR A 4 14.24 9.53 -8.98
N LEU A 5 14.66 9.08 -10.17
CA LEU A 5 14.55 7.66 -10.56
C LEU A 5 15.55 6.79 -9.78
N GLU A 6 16.74 7.31 -9.48
CA GLU A 6 17.72 6.60 -8.64
C GLU A 6 17.18 6.39 -7.22
N ILE A 7 16.63 7.44 -6.61
CA ILE A 7 15.97 7.37 -5.29
C ILE A 7 14.77 6.43 -5.33
N GLU A 8 13.94 6.51 -6.37
CA GLU A 8 12.78 5.63 -6.53
C GLU A 8 13.20 4.16 -6.62
N ASN A 9 14.24 3.84 -7.39
CA ASN A 9 14.78 2.49 -7.50
C ASN A 9 15.34 1.99 -6.15
N LEU A 10 16.01 2.86 -5.39
CA LEU A 10 16.48 2.55 -4.04
C LEU A 10 15.31 2.23 -3.11
N LEU A 11 14.31 3.12 -3.02
CA LEU A 11 13.18 3.01 -2.10
C LEU A 11 12.26 1.82 -2.43
N LEU A 12 12.02 1.56 -3.72
CA LEU A 12 11.16 0.47 -4.19
C LEU A 12 11.91 -0.84 -4.41
N GLN A 13 13.21 -0.88 -4.12
CA GLN A 13 14.08 -2.03 -4.34
C GLN A 13 14.08 -2.53 -5.80
N HIS A 14 13.90 -1.61 -6.75
CA HIS A 14 13.95 -1.89 -8.18
C HIS A 14 15.37 -1.76 -8.74
N GLY A 15 15.63 -2.42 -9.87
CA GLY A 15 16.92 -2.39 -10.54
C GLY A 15 17.95 -3.35 -9.96
N ASN A 16 19.18 -3.26 -10.45
CA ASN A 16 20.26 -4.13 -10.03
C ASN A 16 20.82 -3.70 -8.65
N LEU A 17 21.51 -4.62 -7.97
CA LEU A 17 22.09 -4.35 -6.65
C LEU A 17 23.22 -3.28 -6.69
N PRO A 18 24.15 -3.29 -7.67
CA PRO A 18 25.21 -2.28 -7.73
C PRO A 18 24.73 -0.84 -7.78
N ASP A 19 23.72 -0.55 -8.61
CA ASP A 19 23.18 0.80 -8.78
C ASP A 19 22.51 1.28 -7.48
N ARG A 20 21.77 0.39 -6.82
CA ARG A 20 21.15 0.71 -5.52
C ARG A 20 22.18 0.99 -4.43
N LEU A 21 23.25 0.21 -4.36
CA LEU A 21 24.35 0.44 -3.41
C LEU A 21 25.06 1.76 -3.67
N LEU A 22 25.25 2.12 -4.95
CA LEU A 22 25.82 3.41 -5.31
C LEU A 22 24.91 4.56 -4.86
N THR A 23 23.60 4.46 -5.13
CA THR A 23 22.63 5.47 -4.69
C THR A 23 22.58 5.56 -3.16
N GLU A 24 22.60 4.44 -2.44
CA GLU A 24 22.67 4.41 -0.99
C GLU A 24 23.92 5.15 -0.47
N ALA A 25 25.10 4.86 -1.02
CA ALA A 25 26.34 5.56 -0.67
C ALA A 25 26.27 7.08 -0.96
N LYS A 26 25.64 7.49 -2.07
CA LYS A 26 25.40 8.90 -2.37
C LYS A 26 24.50 9.54 -1.32
N THR A 27 23.43 8.87 -0.88
CA THR A 27 22.53 9.42 0.16
C THR A 27 23.21 9.57 1.53
N LEU A 28 24.22 8.75 1.83
CA LEU A 28 24.99 8.88 3.07
C LEU A 28 25.94 10.09 3.06
N THR A 29 26.41 10.49 1.88
CA THR A 29 27.43 11.54 1.71
C THR A 29 26.84 12.88 1.27
N ASN A 30 25.66 12.89 0.66
CA ASN A 30 24.97 14.08 0.18
C ASN A 30 23.69 14.35 0.98
N ALA A 31 23.73 15.38 1.84
CA ALA A 31 22.62 15.74 2.72
C ALA A 31 21.36 16.20 1.98
N GLU A 32 21.49 16.90 0.85
CA GLU A 32 20.35 17.33 0.03
C GLU A 32 19.67 16.13 -0.65
N LEU A 33 20.48 15.19 -1.14
CA LEU A 33 19.96 13.95 -1.72
C LEU A 33 19.24 13.10 -0.67
N ARG A 34 19.80 12.99 0.54
CA ARG A 34 19.17 12.32 1.67
C ARG A 34 17.82 12.94 2.01
N LYS A 35 17.76 14.26 2.13
CA LYS A 35 16.53 14.99 2.42
C LYS A 35 15.46 14.76 1.36
N THR A 36 15.87 14.72 0.09
CA THR A 36 14.97 14.40 -1.03
C THR A 36 14.40 12.99 -0.92
N ALA A 37 15.25 12.01 -0.59
CA ALA A 37 14.83 10.62 -0.39
C ALA A 37 13.87 10.46 0.82
N GLU A 38 14.14 11.16 1.93
CA GLU A 38 13.26 11.18 3.11
C GLU A 38 11.88 11.77 2.79
N TRP A 39 11.81 12.85 2.02
CA TRP A 39 10.53 13.42 1.56
C TRP A 39 9.77 12.48 0.63
N GLN A 40 10.46 11.82 -0.29
CA GLN A 40 9.83 10.87 -1.21
C GLN A 40 9.29 9.64 -0.47
N LEU A 41 10.04 9.11 0.50
CA LEU A 41 9.57 8.03 1.38
C LEU A 41 8.31 8.46 2.15
N THR A 42 8.33 9.64 2.76
CA THR A 42 7.18 10.19 3.49
C THR A 42 5.95 10.33 2.59
N ALA A 43 6.13 10.84 1.37
CA ALA A 43 5.04 10.97 0.40
C ALA A 43 4.43 9.61 0.04
N TYR A 44 5.26 8.59 -0.21
CA TYR A 44 4.76 7.23 -0.45
C TYR A 44 4.00 6.65 0.74
N GLU A 45 4.46 6.90 1.97
CA GLU A 45 3.76 6.45 3.17
C GLU A 45 2.38 7.09 3.28
N VAL A 46 2.26 8.40 3.06
CA VAL A 46 0.99 9.13 3.08
C VAL A 46 0.03 8.59 2.01
N ILE A 47 0.51 8.42 0.77
CA ILE A 47 -0.29 7.89 -0.33
C ILE A 47 -0.77 6.46 -0.02
N ARG A 48 0.13 5.61 0.50
CA ARG A 48 -0.19 4.22 0.87
C ARG A 48 -1.24 4.16 1.98
N LEU A 49 -1.10 4.99 3.02
CA LEU A 49 -2.06 5.05 4.13
C LEU A 49 -3.42 5.53 3.65
N HIS A 50 -3.45 6.59 2.83
CA HIS A 50 -4.68 7.11 2.26
C HIS A 50 -5.38 6.07 1.36
N GLY A 51 -4.63 5.44 0.45
CA GLY A 51 -5.14 4.36 -0.40
C GLY A 51 -5.69 3.19 0.40
N ARG A 52 -5.00 2.78 1.48
CA ARG A 52 -5.49 1.73 2.38
C ARG A 52 -6.79 2.11 3.08
N GLN A 53 -6.91 3.36 3.55
CA GLN A 53 -8.14 3.85 4.18
C GLN A 53 -9.31 3.84 3.20
N LYS A 54 -9.09 4.29 1.96
CA LYS A 54 -10.09 4.26 0.90
C LYS A 54 -10.53 2.84 0.57
N LEU A 55 -9.58 1.92 0.39
CA LEU A 55 -9.89 0.50 0.15
C LEU A 55 -10.72 -0.11 1.31
N LEU A 56 -10.38 0.20 2.56
CA LEU A 56 -11.16 -0.23 3.72
C LEU A 56 -12.59 0.36 3.74
N GLN A 57 -12.77 1.58 3.25
CA GLN A 57 -14.11 2.17 3.12
C GLN A 57 -14.91 1.46 2.03
N GLU A 58 -14.31 1.17 0.88
CA GLU A 58 -14.96 0.43 -0.21
C GLU A 58 -15.37 -0.98 0.23
N ILE A 59 -14.48 -1.70 0.94
CA ILE A 59 -14.81 -3.02 1.52
C ILE A 59 -16.00 -2.91 2.47
N ARG A 60 -16.02 -1.93 3.36
CA ARG A 60 -17.13 -1.72 4.31
C ARG A 60 -18.44 -1.36 3.62
N GLN A 61 -18.38 -0.60 2.53
CA GLN A 61 -19.57 -0.28 1.73
C GLN A 61 -20.14 -1.53 1.06
N VAL A 62 -19.27 -2.36 0.47
CA VAL A 62 -19.67 -3.63 -0.14
C VAL A 62 -20.24 -4.58 0.91
N GLU A 63 -19.57 -4.72 2.06
CA GLU A 63 -20.06 -5.49 3.21
C GLU A 63 -21.47 -5.01 3.62
N HIS A 64 -21.64 -3.72 3.85
CA HIS A 64 -22.94 -3.15 4.23
C HIS A 64 -24.01 -3.48 3.19
N GLN A 65 -23.74 -3.27 1.90
CA GLN A 65 -24.67 -3.60 0.82
C GLN A 65 -25.06 -5.09 0.83
N LEU A 66 -24.07 -5.98 0.93
CA LEU A 66 -24.30 -7.43 0.92
C LEU A 66 -25.08 -7.92 2.13
N PHE A 67 -24.92 -7.30 3.31
CA PHE A 67 -25.54 -7.74 4.56
C PHE A 67 -26.78 -6.93 4.99
N SER A 68 -27.08 -5.80 4.34
CA SER A 68 -28.26 -4.98 4.66
C SER A 68 -29.38 -5.06 3.62
N MET A 69 -29.07 -5.32 2.34
CA MET A 69 -30.08 -5.32 1.28
C MET A 69 -30.78 -6.68 1.14
N SER A 70 -32.11 -6.66 1.07
CA SER A 70 -32.93 -7.88 0.91
C SER A 70 -32.58 -8.71 -0.33
N LYS A 71 -32.08 -8.06 -1.40
CA LYS A 71 -31.62 -8.71 -2.63
C LYS A 71 -30.53 -9.77 -2.41
N TYR A 72 -29.74 -9.65 -1.34
CA TYR A 72 -28.61 -10.54 -1.07
C TYR A 72 -28.88 -11.56 0.05
N GLN A 73 -30.14 -11.76 0.47
CA GLN A 73 -30.50 -12.68 1.55
C GLN A 73 -29.97 -14.11 1.37
N LEU A 74 -30.02 -14.67 0.16
CA LEU A 74 -29.50 -16.03 -0.10
C LEU A 74 -27.99 -16.12 0.16
N PHE A 75 -27.24 -15.08 -0.23
CA PHE A 75 -25.81 -14.96 0.03
C PHE A 75 -25.54 -14.87 1.54
N GLN A 76 -26.26 -13.99 2.25
CA GLN A 76 -26.15 -13.85 3.70
C GLN A 76 -26.40 -15.18 4.42
N HIS A 77 -27.47 -15.89 4.07
CA HIS A 77 -27.80 -17.19 4.65
C HIS A 77 -26.72 -18.24 4.41
N ARG A 78 -26.19 -18.31 3.18
CA ARG A 78 -25.12 -19.24 2.82
C ARG A 78 -23.85 -18.97 3.62
N ILE A 79 -23.42 -17.70 3.70
CA ILE A 79 -22.23 -17.33 4.48
C ILE A 79 -22.42 -17.64 5.97
N MET A 80 -23.57 -17.26 6.55
CA MET A 80 -23.87 -17.53 7.96
C MET A 80 -23.91 -19.04 8.26
N SER A 81 -24.37 -19.88 7.33
CA SER A 81 -24.37 -21.34 7.51
C SER A 81 -22.97 -21.95 7.62
N ILE A 82 -21.96 -21.37 6.97
CA ILE A 82 -20.57 -21.83 7.05
C ILE A 82 -20.05 -21.69 8.49
N PHE A 83 -20.41 -20.59 9.15
CA PHE A 83 -19.96 -20.29 10.52
C PHE A 83 -20.82 -20.95 11.61
N LYS A 84 -22.06 -21.35 11.29
CA LYS A 84 -22.95 -22.07 12.22
C LYS A 84 -22.55 -23.52 12.48
N PHE A 85 -21.71 -24.12 11.63
CA PHE A 85 -21.31 -25.53 11.73
C PHE A 85 -20.07 -25.79 12.61
N LYS A 86 -19.50 -24.77 13.26
CA LYS A 86 -18.49 -24.97 14.32
C LYS A 86 -19.16 -24.94 15.69
N ARG A 87 -19.54 -26.12 16.18
CA ARG A 87 -19.76 -26.40 17.60
C ARG A 87 -18.87 -27.58 17.99
#